data_AF-A9HS16-F1
#
_entry.id   AF-A9HS16-F1
#
_cell.length_a   1.000
_cell.length_b   1.000
_cell.length_c   1.000
_cell.angle_alpha   90.00
_cell.angle_beta   90.00
_cell.angle_gamma   90.00
#
_symmetry.space_group_name_H-M   'P 1'
#
loop_
_entity.id
_entity.type
_entity.pdbx_description
1 polymer ?
#
loop_
_entity_poly.entity_id
_entity_poly.type
_entity_poly.pdbx_seq_one_letter_code
_entity_poly.pdbx_strand_id
1 'polypeptide(L)'
;MRAIPILGLLVLATLAGCAPASRDEALCARFGAHRGIEISLLFGLTRPDGGVVTDAEWADFLRREVTPRFPDGLSVFQAMGQWRDRVSGQVTAEPSRIVWIAADASAPDLRARLDAIRAGYRHDFQQQSVGLTIRGGCQTF
;
A
#
# COMPACT_ATOMS: atom_id res chain seq x y z
N MET A 1 -33.43 36.46 59.96
CA MET A 1 -33.33 35.81 58.64
C MET A 1 -32.19 36.49 57.90
N ARG A 2 -31.05 35.81 57.71
CA ARG A 2 -29.86 36.36 57.04
C ARG A 2 -29.55 35.48 55.82
N ALA A 3 -29.22 36.13 54.70
CA ALA A 3 -29.08 35.54 53.38
C ALA A 3 -27.60 35.54 52.91
N ILE A 4 -27.19 34.38 52.34
CA ILE A 4 -26.23 34.13 51.22
C ILE A 4 -24.74 34.53 51.47
N PRO A 5 -23.66 33.95 50.84
CA PRO A 5 -23.46 32.86 49.84
C PRO A 5 -22.41 31.79 50.29
N ILE A 6 -21.99 30.76 49.53
CA ILE A 6 -20.90 30.73 48.52
C ILE A 6 -20.89 29.30 47.96
N LEU A 7 -21.33 29.13 46.70
CA LEU A 7 -20.47 28.90 45.52
C LEU A 7 -19.82 27.51 45.50
N GLY A 8 -20.57 26.52 45.00
CA GLY A 8 -20.02 25.22 44.63
C GLY A 8 -19.15 25.38 43.38
N LEU A 9 -17.83 25.40 43.58
CA LEU A 9 -16.85 25.43 42.51
C LEU A 9 -16.74 24.02 41.89
N LEU A 10 -17.51 23.77 40.82
CA LEU A 10 -17.33 22.58 39.97
C LEU A 10 -16.08 22.82 39.11
N VAL A 11 -14.92 22.36 39.59
CA VAL A 11 -13.69 22.34 38.78
C VAL A 11 -13.82 21.23 37.74
N LEU A 12 -14.26 21.57 36.53
CA LEU A 12 -14.04 20.70 35.37
C LEU A 12 -12.54 20.70 35.07
N ALA A 13 -11.86 19.64 35.49
CA ALA A 13 -10.49 19.37 35.08
C ALA A 13 -10.48 19.09 33.57
N THR A 14 -10.17 20.11 32.78
CA THR A 14 -9.85 19.96 31.36
C THR A 14 -8.50 19.25 31.25
N LEU A 15 -8.54 17.92 31.17
CA LEU A 15 -7.41 17.12 30.71
C LEU A 15 -7.18 17.41 29.22
N ALA A 16 -6.57 18.56 28.93
CA ALA A 16 -5.94 18.80 27.63
C ALA A 16 -4.72 17.87 27.57
N GLY A 17 -4.95 16.63 27.15
CA GLY A 17 -3.88 15.68 26.92
C GLY A 17 -3.01 16.16 25.77
N CYS A 18 -1.82 16.65 26.07
CA CYS A 18 -0.75 16.74 25.08
C CYS A 18 -0.39 15.31 24.68
N ALA A 19 -1.08 14.75 23.69
CA ALA A 19 -0.57 13.58 23.00
C ALA A 19 0.71 14.03 22.27
N PRO A 20 1.89 13.45 22.56
CA PRO A 20 3.07 13.77 21.77
C PRO A 20 2.77 13.43 20.32
N ALA A 21 3.08 14.35 19.40
CA ALA A 21 3.07 14.07 17.96
C ALA A 21 3.76 12.72 17.75
N SER A 22 3.13 11.84 16.98
CA SER A 22 3.69 10.51 16.79
C SER A 22 5.12 10.64 16.25
N ARG A 23 6.04 9.71 16.59
CA ARG A 23 7.42 9.73 16.08
C ARG A 23 7.44 9.90 14.55
N ASP A 24 6.48 9.29 13.88
CA ASP A 24 6.28 9.38 12.44
C ASP A 24 5.89 10.79 11.98
N GLU A 25 5.01 11.49 12.70
CA GLU A 25 4.60 12.86 12.38
C GLU A 25 5.74 13.86 12.53
N ALA A 26 6.56 13.71 13.59
CA ALA A 26 7.78 14.49 13.75
C ALA A 26 8.81 14.21 12.64
N LEU A 27 8.94 12.94 12.21
CA LEU A 27 9.81 12.56 11.11
C LEU A 27 9.32 13.17 9.78
N CYS A 28 8.02 13.06 9.49
CA CYS A 28 7.40 13.64 8.30
C CYS A 28 7.63 15.16 8.26
N ALA A 29 7.29 15.87 9.34
CA ALA A 29 7.44 17.32 9.43
C ALA A 29 8.89 17.78 9.24
N ARG A 30 9.86 17.05 9.81
CA ARG A 30 11.30 17.38 9.67
C ARG A 30 11.78 17.42 8.22
N PHE A 31 11.20 16.59 7.35
CA PHE A 31 11.58 16.50 5.94
C PHE A 31 10.57 17.17 5.00
N GLY A 32 9.61 17.95 5.52
CA GLY A 32 8.53 18.52 4.70
C GLY A 32 7.67 17.45 4.01
N ALA A 33 7.64 16.25 4.58
CA ALA A 33 6.87 15.12 4.09
C ALA A 33 5.49 15.06 4.75
N HIS A 34 4.60 14.28 4.14
CA HIS A 34 3.28 13.99 4.68
C HIS A 34 3.12 12.48 4.91
N ARG A 35 2.10 12.09 5.68
CA ARG A 35 1.77 10.68 5.89
C ARG A 35 1.24 10.08 4.61
N GLY A 36 1.74 8.90 4.28
CA GLY A 36 1.32 8.15 3.11
C GLY A 36 1.50 6.66 3.31
N ILE A 37 1.32 5.91 2.22
CA ILE A 37 1.58 4.47 2.20
C ILE A 37 2.47 4.09 1.02
N GLU A 38 3.36 3.15 1.31
CA GLU A 38 4.12 2.41 0.32
C GLU A 38 3.37 1.12 0.01
N ILE A 39 3.05 0.91 -1.26
CA ILE A 39 2.38 -0.27 -1.77
C ILE A 39 3.39 -1.07 -2.58
N SER A 40 3.50 -2.38 -2.31
CA SER A 40 4.21 -3.31 -3.19
C SER A 40 3.26 -4.36 -3.73
N LEU A 41 3.17 -4.44 -5.06
CA LEU A 41 2.50 -5.52 -5.78
C LEU A 41 3.53 -6.52 -6.27
N LEU A 42 3.33 -7.80 -5.97
CA LEU A 42 4.29 -8.87 -6.25
C LEU A 42 3.73 -9.79 -7.34
N PHE A 43 4.40 -9.82 -8.49
CA PHE A 43 3.96 -10.51 -9.69
C PHE A 43 4.89 -11.68 -10.03
N GLY A 44 4.32 -12.88 -10.09
CA GLY A 44 4.95 -14.06 -10.66
C GLY A 44 4.98 -14.02 -12.18
N LEU A 45 6.06 -14.49 -12.81
CA LEU A 45 6.23 -14.48 -14.26
C LEU A 45 6.10 -15.86 -14.91
N THR A 46 5.93 -16.96 -14.17
CA THR A 46 5.74 -18.30 -14.74
C THR A 46 4.26 -18.67 -14.74
N ARG A 47 3.70 -18.90 -15.91
CA ARG A 47 2.32 -19.33 -16.12
C ARG A 47 2.11 -20.78 -15.68
N PRO A 48 0.86 -21.21 -15.42
CA PRO A 48 0.57 -22.60 -15.06
C PRO A 48 1.00 -23.64 -16.11
N ASP A 49 1.08 -23.25 -17.39
CA ASP A 49 1.54 -24.10 -18.49
C ASP A 49 3.09 -24.15 -18.61
N GLY A 50 3.81 -23.46 -17.72
CA GLY A 50 5.27 -23.35 -17.73
C GLY A 50 5.82 -22.24 -18.63
N GLY A 51 4.98 -21.52 -19.37
CA GLY A 51 5.39 -20.37 -20.18
C GLY A 51 5.78 -19.17 -19.31
N VAL A 52 6.72 -18.35 -19.78
CA VAL A 52 7.19 -17.16 -19.05
C VAL A 52 6.56 -15.90 -19.62
N VAL A 53 6.07 -15.00 -18.76
CA VAL A 53 5.59 -13.66 -19.15
C VAL A 53 6.78 -12.89 -19.71
N THR A 54 6.71 -12.54 -21.00
CA THR A 54 7.79 -11.86 -21.69
C THR A 54 7.88 -10.39 -21.26
N ASP A 55 9.04 -9.77 -21.48
CA ASP A 55 9.21 -8.35 -21.20
C ASP A 55 8.25 -7.46 -22.00
N ALA A 56 7.89 -7.86 -23.23
CA ALA A 56 6.93 -7.14 -24.06
C ALA A 56 5.50 -7.23 -23.49
N GLU A 57 5.06 -8.42 -23.09
CA GLU A 57 3.77 -8.62 -22.43
C GLU A 57 3.69 -7.88 -21.09
N TRP A 58 4.78 -7.91 -20.30
CA TRP A 58 4.89 -7.18 -19.05
C TRP A 58 4.80 -5.66 -19.26
N ALA A 59 5.53 -5.13 -20.24
CA ALA A 59 5.48 -3.71 -20.58
C ALA A 59 4.09 -3.28 -21.05
N ASP A 60 3.40 -4.11 -21.84
CA ASP A 60 2.03 -3.86 -22.26
C ASP A 60 1.05 -3.85 -21.09
N PHE A 61 1.18 -4.82 -20.17
CA PHE A 61 0.38 -4.86 -18.95
C PHE A 61 0.58 -3.61 -18.08
N LEU A 62 1.82 -3.17 -17.85
CA LEU A 62 2.08 -1.92 -17.13
C LEU A 62 1.38 -0.73 -17.77
N ARG A 63 1.54 -0.59 -19.09
CA ARG A 63 0.98 0.51 -19.89
C ARG A 63 -0.54 0.54 -19.85
N ARG A 64 -1.21 -0.61 -19.94
CA ARG A 64 -2.68 -0.69 -19.96
C ARG A 64 -3.31 -0.68 -18.58
N GLU A 65 -2.72 -1.38 -17.63
CA GLU A 65 -3.37 -1.68 -16.36
C GLU A 65 -2.80 -0.90 -15.18
N VAL A 66 -1.49 -0.66 -15.12
CA VAL A 66 -0.87 -0.10 -13.90
C VAL A 66 -0.69 1.41 -14.01
N THR A 67 0.02 1.88 -15.04
CA THR A 67 0.36 3.30 -15.22
C THR A 67 -0.86 4.22 -15.26
N PRO A 68 -1.98 3.90 -15.95
CA PRO A 68 -3.16 4.77 -15.95
C PRO A 68 -3.83 4.92 -14.59
N ARG A 69 -3.63 3.97 -13.67
CA ARG A 69 -4.20 4.00 -12.30
C ARG A 69 -3.28 4.70 -11.30
N PHE A 70 -1.99 4.83 -11.64
CA PHE A 70 -0.96 5.49 -10.85
C PHE A 70 -0.15 6.49 -11.73
N PRO A 71 -0.79 7.57 -12.20
CA PRO A 71 -0.16 8.51 -13.13
C PRO A 71 1.00 9.30 -12.50
N ASP A 72 1.02 9.43 -11.18
CA ASP A 72 2.06 10.15 -10.44
C ASP A 72 3.40 9.39 -10.41
N GLY A 73 3.38 8.10 -10.73
CA GLY A 73 4.58 7.30 -10.90
C GLY A 73 4.57 5.97 -10.15
N LEU A 74 5.51 5.11 -10.54
CA LEU A 74 5.77 3.81 -9.94
C LEU A 74 7.20 3.37 -10.28
N SER A 75 7.74 2.43 -9.50
CA SER A 75 9.01 1.78 -9.78
C SER A 75 8.82 0.28 -9.96
N VAL A 76 9.61 -0.35 -10.82
CA VAL A 76 9.57 -1.79 -11.05
C VAL A 76 10.93 -2.40 -10.73
N PHE A 77 10.94 -3.38 -9.82
CA PHE A 77 12.13 -4.15 -9.48
C PHE A 77 12.06 -5.54 -10.06
N GLN A 78 13.19 -6.04 -10.56
CA GLN A 78 13.37 -7.46 -10.85
C GLN A 78 13.59 -8.21 -9.54
N ALA A 79 12.96 -9.38 -9.42
CA ALA A 79 13.09 -10.23 -8.25
C ALA A 79 13.11 -11.71 -8.66
N MET A 80 13.56 -12.55 -7.74
CA MET A 80 13.34 -13.99 -7.75
C MET A 80 12.51 -14.29 -6.52
N GLY A 81 11.28 -14.75 -6.71
CA GLY A 81 10.41 -15.06 -5.59
C GLY A 81 10.36 -16.55 -5.30
N GLN A 82 9.98 -16.87 -4.07
CA GLN A 82 9.70 -18.23 -3.63
C GLN A 82 8.37 -18.20 -2.87
N TRP A 83 7.36 -18.90 -3.38
CA TRP A 83 6.04 -18.98 -2.75
C TRP A 83 5.56 -20.41 -2.71
N ARG A 84 4.66 -20.65 -1.77
CA ARG A 84 3.88 -21.88 -1.71
C ARG A 84 2.80 -21.83 -2.79
N ASP A 85 2.92 -22.70 -3.78
CA ASP A 85 1.87 -22.98 -4.75
C ASP A 85 0.61 -23.44 -3.99
N ARG A 86 -0.54 -22.82 -4.28
CA ARG A 86 -1.76 -23.05 -3.49
C ARG A 86 -2.46 -24.37 -3.80
N VAL A 87 -2.11 -25.02 -4.91
CA VAL A 87 -2.73 -26.27 -5.35
C VAL A 87 -1.93 -27.48 -4.84
N SER A 88 -0.63 -27.51 -5.12
CA SER A 88 0.30 -28.58 -4.74
C SER A 88 0.84 -28.43 -3.33
N GLY A 89 0.80 -27.23 -2.75
CA GLY A 89 1.39 -26.92 -1.45
C GLY A 89 2.92 -26.88 -1.45
N GLN A 90 3.58 -27.06 -2.59
CA GLN A 90 5.04 -27.02 -2.72
C GLN A 90 5.55 -25.58 -2.78
N VAL A 91 6.79 -25.35 -2.32
CA VAL A 91 7.46 -24.07 -2.53
C VAL A 91 8.12 -24.09 -3.91
N THR A 92 7.71 -23.16 -4.77
CA THR A 92 8.26 -22.98 -6.11
C THR A 92 9.04 -21.66 -6.17
N ALA A 93 10.13 -21.65 -6.92
CA ALA A 93 10.86 -20.43 -7.26
C ALA A 93 10.52 -19.98 -8.68
N GLU A 94 10.25 -18.69 -8.88
CA GLU A 94 10.04 -18.15 -10.22
C GLU A 94 10.59 -16.72 -10.38
N PRO A 95 10.96 -16.31 -11.61
CA PRO A 95 11.22 -14.90 -11.91
C PRO A 95 10.03 -14.03 -11.53
N SER A 96 10.28 -12.86 -10.97
CA SER A 96 9.23 -11.98 -10.46
C SER A 96 9.47 -10.52 -10.80
N ARG A 97 8.39 -9.73 -10.75
CA ARG A 97 8.43 -8.27 -10.75
C ARG A 97 7.76 -7.73 -9.50
N ILE A 98 8.36 -6.72 -8.88
CA ILE A 98 7.75 -5.97 -7.79
C ILE A 98 7.45 -4.57 -8.31
N VAL A 99 6.18 -4.19 -8.31
CA VAL A 99 5.78 -2.80 -8.56
C VAL A 99 5.65 -2.11 -7.20
N TRP A 100 6.44 -1.05 -7.01
CA TRP A 100 6.43 -0.23 -5.80
C TRP A 100 5.81 1.14 -6.11
N ILE A 101 4.89 1.57 -5.26
CA ILE A 101 4.09 2.78 -5.44
C ILE A 101 4.03 3.49 -4.09
N ALA A 102 4.32 4.79 -4.07
CA ALA A 102 4.01 5.67 -2.95
C ALA A 102 2.67 6.38 -3.26
N ALA A 103 1.72 6.32 -2.32
CA ALA A 103 0.35 6.79 -2.55
C ALA A 103 -0.24 7.47 -1.31
N ASP A 104 -1.21 8.35 -1.53
CA ASP A 104 -2.05 8.90 -0.47
C ASP A 104 -3.03 7.82 0.02
N ALA A 105 -2.95 7.50 1.32
CA ALA A 105 -3.83 6.50 1.95
C ALA A 105 -5.30 6.92 2.00
N SER A 106 -5.59 8.21 1.84
CA SER A 106 -6.95 8.78 1.86
C SER A 106 -7.63 8.72 0.48
N ALA A 107 -6.91 8.34 -0.58
CA ALA A 107 -7.48 8.24 -1.93
C ALA A 107 -8.63 7.20 -1.94
N PRO A 108 -9.88 7.62 -2.22
CA PRO A 108 -11.07 6.80 -1.96
C PRO A 108 -11.16 5.56 -2.87
N ASP A 109 -10.57 5.61 -4.05
CA ASP A 109 -10.58 4.54 -5.04
C ASP A 109 -9.29 3.69 -5.05
N LEU A 110 -8.35 3.94 -4.14
CA LEU A 110 -7.05 3.26 -4.10
C LEU A 110 -7.19 1.73 -4.03
N ARG A 111 -8.07 1.23 -3.16
CA ARG A 111 -8.37 -0.20 -3.06
C ARG A 111 -8.90 -0.76 -4.38
N ALA A 112 -9.84 -0.06 -5.01
CA ALA A 112 -10.43 -0.50 -6.28
C ALA A 112 -9.39 -0.54 -7.41
N ARG A 113 -8.48 0.44 -7.48
CA ARG A 113 -7.35 0.45 -8.43
C ARG A 113 -6.45 -0.76 -8.26
N LEU A 114 -6.05 -1.06 -7.01
CA LEU A 114 -5.20 -2.21 -6.70
C LEU A 114 -5.90 -3.54 -7.02
N ASP A 115 -7.17 -3.69 -6.64
CA ASP A 115 -7.92 -4.90 -6.92
C ASP A 115 -8.13 -5.12 -8.42
N ALA A 116 -8.35 -4.05 -9.19
CA ALA A 116 -8.43 -4.11 -10.65
C ALA A 116 -7.12 -4.58 -11.30
N ILE A 117 -5.97 -4.04 -10.89
CA ILE A 117 -4.65 -4.46 -11.39
C ILE A 117 -4.42 -5.94 -11.11
N ARG A 118 -4.70 -6.36 -9.87
CA ARG A 118 -4.52 -7.76 -9.46
C ARG A 118 -5.45 -8.69 -10.21
N ALA A 119 -6.69 -8.27 -10.48
CA ALA A 119 -7.65 -9.04 -11.26
C ALA A 119 -7.23 -9.14 -12.73
N GLY A 120 -6.83 -8.04 -13.35
CA GLY A 120 -6.34 -7.99 -14.72
C GLY A 120 -5.14 -8.91 -14.93
N TYR A 121 -4.15 -8.88 -14.02
CA TYR A 121 -2.98 -9.76 -14.15
C TYR A 121 -3.33 -11.25 -14.05
N ARG A 122 -4.21 -11.62 -13.11
CA ARG A 122 -4.68 -13.00 -12.99
C ARG A 122 -5.43 -13.46 -14.23
N HIS A 123 -6.20 -12.56 -14.85
CA HIS A 123 -6.93 -12.85 -16.08
C HIS A 123 -5.97 -13.00 -17.27
N ASP A 124 -5.11 -12.02 -17.53
CA ASP A 124 -4.23 -11.98 -18.70
C ASP A 124 -3.18 -13.10 -18.68
N PHE A 125 -2.68 -13.47 -17.50
CA PHE A 125 -1.56 -14.41 -17.36
C PHE A 125 -1.90 -15.70 -16.60
N GLN A 126 -3.18 -15.92 -16.29
CA GLN A 126 -3.68 -17.13 -15.59
C GLN A 126 -2.99 -17.39 -14.24
N GLN A 127 -2.56 -16.32 -13.57
CA GLN A 127 -1.84 -16.38 -12.30
C GLN A 127 -2.78 -16.70 -11.14
N GLN A 128 -2.31 -17.50 -10.18
CA GLN A 128 -3.10 -17.83 -8.99
C GLN A 128 -3.34 -16.60 -8.10
N SER A 129 -2.34 -15.71 -8.02
CA SER A 129 -2.41 -14.53 -7.17
C SER A 129 -1.46 -13.43 -7.61
N VAL A 130 -1.73 -12.22 -7.13
CA VAL A 130 -0.76 -11.12 -7.08
C VAL A 130 -0.66 -10.70 -5.63
N GLY A 131 0.56 -10.74 -5.09
CA GLY A 131 0.84 -10.33 -3.72
C GLY A 131 0.61 -8.84 -3.54
N LEU A 132 0.20 -8.44 -2.35
CA LEU A 132 0.02 -7.03 -1.97
C LEU A 132 0.55 -6.85 -0.56
N THR A 133 1.50 -5.94 -0.38
CA THR A 133 1.92 -5.45 0.93
C THR A 133 1.74 -3.95 0.98
N ILE A 134 1.40 -3.44 2.17
CA ILE A 134 1.18 -2.03 2.42
C ILE A 134 1.93 -1.67 3.69
N ARG A 135 2.70 -0.59 3.64
CA ARG A 135 3.44 -0.05 4.78
C ARG A 135 3.15 1.44 4.91
N GLY A 136 2.85 1.91 6.12
CA GLY A 136 2.74 3.34 6.40
C GLY A 136 4.11 4.01 6.48
N GLY A 137 4.21 5.25 6.01
CA GLY A 137 5.47 5.99 5.96
C GLY A 137 5.29 7.50 5.86
N CYS A 138 6.42 8.18 5.69
CA CYS A 138 6.49 9.59 5.33
C CYS A 138 6.94 9.69 3.88
N GLN A 139 6.23 10.44 3.06
CA GLN A 139 6.53 10.61 1.64
C GLN A 139 6.47 12.08 1.23
N THR A 140 7.26 12.44 0.22
CA THR A 140 7.27 13.74 -0.45
C THR A 140 7.81 13.53 -1.87
N PHE A 141 7.39 14.36 -2.82
CA PHE A 141 7.78 14.30 -4.23
C PHE A 141 8.18 15.68 -4.74
#